data_AF-C6HRU4-F1
#
_entry.id   AF-C6HRU4-F1
#
_cell.length_a   1.000
_cell.length_b   1.000
_cell.length_c   1.000
_cell.angle_alpha   90.00
_cell.angle_beta   90.00
_cell.angle_gamma   90.00
#
_symmetry.space_group_name_H-M   'P 1'
#
loop_
_entity.id
_entity.type
_entity.pdbx_description
1 polymer ?
#
loop_
_entity_poly.entity_id
_entity_poly.type
_entity_poly.pdbx_seq_one_letter_code
_entity_poly.pdbx_strand_id
1 'polypeptide(L)'
;MASQTTLLLPLLRPLVGSSPRRIVHQRPFSAQTIYFNQKRDFSSTLQRQFASDSDSFDPSRIERESDSVDVCIIGGGPAGLAAAIRLKKIANEAGNENFRVILLEKAGEIGDHIVSGNVLEPSAMNELFPGWLSEDNPSRFEHATPAKSDRMRFLTKKHAIPIPCPPQMNNHGNYIISLSQLCKWLGERAEEVGVELYPGFAASEVLYEADGSVKGVATNDLGIGGWKA
;
A
#
# COMPACT_ATOMS: atom_id res chain seq x y z
N MET A 1 -12.88 46.14 24.77
CA MET A 1 -12.45 46.79 23.52
C MET A 1 -12.04 45.67 22.57
N ALA A 2 -12.97 45.12 21.78
CA ALA A 2 -13.18 45.42 20.35
C ALA A 2 -11.87 45.33 19.56
N SER A 3 -11.66 44.41 18.61
CA SER A 3 -12.42 44.30 17.37
C SER A 3 -12.15 42.95 16.67
N GLN A 4 -13.22 42.22 16.33
CA GLN A 4 -13.22 41.17 15.31
C GLN A 4 -13.74 41.81 14.01
N THR A 5 -13.03 41.62 12.89
CA THR A 5 -13.44 42.16 11.58
C THR A 5 -13.86 41.00 10.68
N THR A 6 -15.17 40.77 10.61
CA THR A 6 -15.84 39.86 9.67
C THR A 6 -16.32 40.67 8.47
N LEU A 7 -15.85 40.34 7.27
CA LEU A 7 -16.31 40.94 6.02
C LEU A 7 -17.51 40.14 5.46
N LEU A 8 -18.66 40.80 5.38
CA LEU A 8 -19.91 40.33 4.78
C LEU A 8 -19.99 40.82 3.32
N LEU A 9 -20.14 39.88 2.37
CA LEU A 9 -20.51 40.13 0.97
C LEU A 9 -22.05 40.26 0.85
N PRO A 10 -22.60 41.27 0.14
CA PRO A 10 -24.03 41.40 -0.04
C PRO A 10 -24.56 40.57 -1.22
N LEU A 11 -25.68 39.89 -0.95
CA LEU A 11 -26.54 39.17 -1.88
C LEU A 11 -27.23 40.14 -2.87
N LEU A 12 -27.10 39.89 -4.17
CA LEU A 12 -27.88 40.54 -5.22
C LEU A 12 -29.17 39.73 -5.52
N ARG A 13 -30.31 40.43 -5.45
CA ARG A 13 -31.65 39.92 -5.79
C ARG A 13 -31.93 40.02 -7.30
N PRO A 14 -32.90 39.24 -7.82
CA PRO A 14 -33.09 39.02 -9.25
C PRO A 14 -33.97 40.09 -9.89
N LEU A 15 -33.66 40.45 -11.14
CA LEU A 15 -34.52 41.30 -11.98
C LEU A 15 -35.50 40.45 -12.78
N VAL A 16 -36.78 40.71 -12.55
CA VAL A 16 -37.93 40.21 -13.31
C VAL A 16 -38.07 41.05 -14.58
N GLY A 17 -37.97 40.41 -15.75
CA GLY A 17 -38.22 41.01 -17.06
C GLY A 17 -39.25 40.20 -17.83
N SER A 18 -40.41 40.82 -18.05
CA SER A 18 -41.58 40.32 -18.78
C SER A 18 -41.29 40.01 -20.26
N SER A 19 -41.61 38.79 -20.69
CA SER A 19 -41.53 38.34 -22.09
C SER A 19 -42.84 38.60 -22.85
N PRO A 20 -42.82 39.20 -24.07
CA PRO A 20 -43.98 39.24 -24.94
C PRO A 20 -44.20 37.88 -25.63
N ARG A 21 -45.44 37.39 -25.60
CA ARG A 21 -45.88 36.18 -26.31
C ARG A 21 -45.65 36.33 -27.82
N ARG A 22 -44.70 35.57 -28.36
CA ARG A 22 -44.47 35.45 -29.81
C ARG A 22 -45.10 34.15 -30.32
N ILE A 23 -46.04 34.31 -31.23
CA ILE A 23 -46.73 33.23 -31.94
C ILE A 23 -45.71 32.37 -32.71
N VAL A 24 -45.67 31.07 -32.43
CA VAL A 24 -44.81 30.11 -33.12
C VAL A 24 -45.50 29.69 -34.42
N HIS A 25 -45.01 30.19 -35.55
CA HIS A 25 -45.28 29.58 -36.85
C HIS A 25 -44.31 28.40 -37.04
N GLN A 26 -44.82 27.17 -36.97
CA GLN A 26 -44.06 26.00 -37.38
C GLN A 26 -43.98 25.99 -38.91
N ARG A 27 -42.79 26.27 -39.45
CA ARG A 27 -42.45 25.91 -40.83
C ARG A 27 -42.01 24.45 -40.85
N PRO A 28 -42.43 23.63 -41.83
CA PRO A 28 -41.95 22.26 -41.93
C PRO A 28 -40.44 22.27 -42.21
N PHE A 29 -39.68 21.58 -41.37
CA PHE A 29 -38.25 21.39 -41.53
C PHE A 29 -38.03 20.36 -42.65
N SER A 30 -37.60 20.83 -43.82
CA SER A 30 -37.11 19.95 -44.88
C SER A 30 -35.73 19.44 -44.49
N ALA A 31 -35.62 18.15 -44.19
CA ALA A 31 -34.34 17.49 -43.97
C ALA A 31 -33.60 17.38 -45.31
N GLN A 32 -32.68 18.29 -45.58
CA GLN A 32 -31.70 18.10 -46.64
C GLN A 32 -30.60 17.18 -46.12
N THR A 33 -30.47 16.00 -46.72
CA THR A 33 -29.35 15.08 -46.49
C THR A 33 -28.07 15.73 -46.99
N ILE A 34 -27.24 16.24 -46.08
CA ILE A 34 -25.88 16.64 -46.42
C ILE A 34 -25.03 15.38 -46.48
N TYR A 35 -24.68 14.96 -47.70
CA TYR A 35 -23.66 13.96 -47.93
C TYR A 35 -22.28 14.58 -47.64
N PHE A 36 -21.86 14.54 -46.37
CA PHE A 36 -20.45 14.77 -46.03
C PHE A 36 -19.65 13.54 -46.44
N ASN A 37 -19.00 13.63 -47.59
CA ASN A 37 -18.00 12.68 -48.03
C ASN A 37 -16.70 12.91 -47.25
N GLN A 38 -16.70 12.58 -45.95
CA GLN A 38 -15.50 12.64 -45.13
C GLN A 38 -14.69 11.37 -45.38
N LYS A 39 -13.86 11.38 -46.42
CA LYS A 39 -12.81 10.38 -46.58
C LYS A 39 -11.84 10.56 -45.42
N ARG A 40 -11.86 9.63 -44.47
CA ARG A 40 -10.79 9.51 -43.48
C ARG A 40 -9.57 8.99 -44.23
N ASP A 41 -8.52 9.79 -44.28
CA ASP A 41 -7.24 9.35 -44.78
C ASP A 41 -6.76 8.15 -43.96
N PHE A 42 -6.18 7.18 -44.67
CA PHE A 42 -5.73 5.91 -44.14
C PHE A 42 -4.91 6.10 -42.86
N SER A 43 -5.38 5.51 -41.76
CA SER A 43 -4.58 5.37 -40.56
C SER A 43 -3.43 4.41 -40.86
N SER A 44 -2.19 4.87 -40.69
CA SER A 44 -0.98 4.04 -40.77
C SER A 44 -0.75 3.20 -39.52
N THR A 45 -1.70 3.18 -38.58
CA THR A 45 -1.65 2.27 -37.44
C THR A 45 -1.59 0.85 -37.98
N LEU A 46 -0.51 0.13 -37.67
CA LEU A 46 -0.40 -1.30 -37.95
C LEU A 46 -1.72 -1.96 -37.57
N GLN A 47 -2.33 -2.66 -38.52
CA GLN A 47 -3.57 -3.39 -38.29
C GLN A 47 -3.30 -4.31 -37.09
N ARG A 48 -3.99 -4.06 -35.97
CA ARG A 48 -3.81 -4.81 -34.73
C ARG A 48 -4.18 -6.26 -35.06
N GLN A 49 -3.17 -7.08 -35.32
CA GLN A 49 -3.38 -8.49 -35.63
C GLN A 49 -3.88 -9.11 -34.32
N PHE A 50 -5.11 -9.64 -34.34
CA PHE A 50 -5.60 -10.41 -33.22
C PHE A 50 -4.70 -11.64 -33.10
N ALA A 51 -4.26 -11.94 -31.87
CA ALA A 51 -3.46 -13.14 -31.60
C ALA A 51 -4.19 -14.36 -32.17
N SER A 52 -3.50 -15.16 -32.96
CA SER A 52 -4.03 -16.42 -33.46
C SER A 52 -3.90 -17.49 -32.36
N ASP A 53 -4.75 -18.52 -32.36
CA ASP A 53 -4.62 -19.65 -31.40
C ASP A 53 -3.26 -20.37 -31.51
N SER A 54 -2.50 -20.12 -32.58
CA SER A 54 -1.14 -20.63 -32.82
C SER A 54 0.00 -19.76 -32.27
N ASP A 55 -0.27 -18.53 -31.81
CA ASP A 55 0.75 -17.68 -31.22
C ASP A 55 0.97 -18.08 -29.76
N SER A 56 1.90 -19.01 -29.52
CA SER A 56 2.30 -19.38 -28.16
C SER A 56 3.04 -18.21 -27.51
N PHE A 57 2.39 -17.53 -26.56
CA PHE A 57 3.03 -16.48 -25.76
C PHE A 57 3.98 -17.13 -24.73
N ASP A 58 5.28 -16.94 -24.92
CA ASP A 58 6.32 -17.37 -23.99
C ASP A 58 6.82 -16.17 -23.18
N PRO A 59 6.35 -15.98 -21.93
CA PRO A 59 6.73 -14.83 -21.11
C PRO A 59 8.23 -14.77 -20.80
N SER A 60 8.96 -15.88 -20.94
CA SER A 60 10.41 -15.92 -20.70
C SER A 60 11.24 -15.17 -21.73
N ARG A 61 10.65 -14.85 -22.90
CA ARG A 61 11.34 -14.13 -24.00
C ARG A 61 11.18 -12.62 -23.95
N ILE A 62 10.40 -12.11 -22.98
CA ILE A 62 10.15 -10.68 -22.82
C ILE A 62 11.27 -10.10 -21.97
N GLU A 63 11.88 -9.03 -22.47
CA GLU A 63 12.83 -8.25 -21.69
C GLU A 63 12.11 -7.61 -20.50
N ARG A 64 12.47 -8.03 -19.28
CA ARG A 64 11.95 -7.45 -18.04
C ARG A 64 12.78 -6.22 -17.68
N GLU A 65 12.11 -5.14 -17.28
CA GLU A 65 12.78 -3.99 -16.69
C GLU A 65 13.54 -4.43 -15.43
N SER A 66 14.74 -3.90 -15.24
CA SER A 66 15.59 -4.25 -14.11
C SER A 66 16.07 -2.99 -13.40
N ASP A 67 16.16 -3.07 -12.08
CA ASP A 67 16.58 -1.98 -11.21
C ASP A 67 17.62 -2.48 -10.21
N SER A 68 18.60 -1.64 -9.87
CA SER A 68 19.71 -1.98 -8.99
C SER A 68 19.57 -1.28 -7.64
N VAL A 69 19.78 -2.03 -6.56
CA VAL A 69 19.72 -1.55 -5.18
C VAL A 69 20.81 -2.16 -4.34
N ASP A 70 21.14 -1.52 -3.21
CA ASP A 70 22.09 -2.08 -2.26
C ASP A 70 21.47 -3.23 -1.45
N VAL A 71 20.20 -3.08 -1.06
CA VAL A 71 19.45 -4.12 -0.34
C VAL A 71 18.02 -4.21 -0.83
N CYS A 72 17.59 -5.42 -1.20
CA CYS A 72 16.20 -5.75 -1.49
C CYS A 72 15.65 -6.67 -0.38
N ILE A 73 14.58 -6.24 0.29
CA ILE A 73 13.92 -6.98 1.37
C ILE A 73 12.59 -7.52 0.86
N ILE A 74 12.35 -8.81 1.11
CA ILE A 74 11.11 -9.47 0.68
C ILE A 74 10.20 -9.68 1.89
N GLY A 75 9.07 -8.96 1.92
CA GLY A 75 8.03 -9.05 2.93
C GLY A 75 7.99 -7.85 3.87
N GLY A 76 6.86 -7.16 3.89
CA GLY A 76 6.49 -6.04 4.75
C GLY A 76 5.94 -6.47 6.11
N GLY A 77 6.49 -7.54 6.67
CA GLY A 77 6.21 -7.97 8.04
C GLY A 77 7.07 -7.24 9.07
N PRO A 78 6.90 -7.52 10.37
CA PRO A 78 7.64 -6.83 11.43
C PRO A 78 9.16 -7.02 11.28
N ALA A 79 9.61 -8.20 10.85
CA ALA A 79 11.03 -8.48 10.65
C ALA A 79 11.62 -7.70 9.45
N GLY A 80 10.93 -7.72 8.31
CA GLY A 80 11.40 -7.03 7.09
C GLY A 80 11.42 -5.52 7.27
N LEU A 81 10.37 -4.95 7.86
CA LEU A 81 10.30 -3.53 8.17
C LEU A 81 11.38 -3.12 9.19
N ALA A 82 11.55 -3.88 10.28
CA ALA A 82 12.59 -3.59 11.27
C ALA A 82 14.00 -3.63 10.65
N ALA A 83 14.29 -4.62 9.80
CA ALA A 83 15.55 -4.73 9.08
C ALA A 83 15.77 -3.53 8.15
N ALA A 84 14.76 -3.16 7.35
CA ALA A 84 14.83 -2.04 6.42
C ALA A 84 15.13 -0.72 7.15
N ILE A 85 14.36 -0.45 8.20
CA ILE A 85 14.52 0.74 9.05
C ILE A 85 15.93 0.77 9.65
N ARG A 86 16.38 -0.34 10.24
CA ARG A 86 17.68 -0.37 10.93
C ARG A 86 18.84 -0.18 9.96
N LEU A 87 18.80 -0.83 8.80
CA LEU A 87 19.80 -0.66 7.75
C LEU A 87 19.88 0.80 7.29
N LYS A 88 18.73 1.43 7.04
CA LYS A 88 18.69 2.81 6.57
C LYS A 88 19.15 3.80 7.64
N LYS A 89 18.77 3.59 8.92
CA LYS A 89 19.32 4.37 10.06
C LYS A 89 20.85 4.28 10.14
N ILE A 90 21.42 3.07 10.05
CA ILE A 90 22.88 2.86 10.08
C ILE A 90 23.57 3.56 8.91
N ALA A 91 23.00 3.46 7.70
CA ALA A 91 23.54 4.13 6.53
C ALA A 91 23.52 5.66 6.67
N ASN A 92 22.41 6.22 7.16
CA ASN A 92 22.27 7.65 7.40
C ASN A 92 23.24 8.14 8.50
N GLU A 93 23.41 7.39 9.59
CA GLU A 93 24.38 7.66 10.65
C GLU A 93 25.83 7.65 10.12
N ALA A 94 26.13 6.78 9.16
CA ALA A 94 27.42 6.71 8.48
C ALA A 94 27.62 7.78 7.37
N GLY A 95 26.61 8.64 7.12
CA GLY A 95 26.64 9.65 6.06
C GLY A 95 26.49 9.10 4.64
N ASN A 96 25.99 7.87 4.48
CA ASN A 96 25.75 7.24 3.19
C ASN A 96 24.27 7.40 2.78
N GLU A 97 23.90 8.61 2.39
CA GLU A 97 22.52 8.94 1.99
C GLU A 97 22.06 8.17 0.75
N ASN A 98 23.00 7.82 -0.14
CA ASN A 98 22.73 7.09 -1.39
C ASN A 98 22.44 5.60 -1.19
N PHE A 99 22.57 5.07 0.02
CA PHE A 99 22.32 3.65 0.29
C PHE A 99 20.85 3.27 0.07
N ARG A 100 20.55 2.54 -0.98
CA ARG A 100 19.18 2.29 -1.44
C ARG A 100 18.64 0.98 -0.88
N VAL A 101 17.56 1.07 -0.10
CA VAL A 101 16.86 -0.07 0.49
C VAL A 101 15.44 -0.11 -0.08
N ILE A 102 15.15 -1.18 -0.82
CA ILE A 102 13.80 -1.48 -1.31
C ILE A 102 13.19 -2.58 -0.45
N LEU A 103 11.90 -2.46 -0.14
CA LEU A 103 11.09 -3.52 0.42
C LEU A 103 9.91 -3.84 -0.49
N LEU A 104 9.81 -5.09 -0.91
CA LEU A 104 8.69 -5.61 -1.70
C LEU A 104 7.68 -6.31 -0.77
N GLU A 105 6.41 -5.95 -0.87
CA GLU A 105 5.31 -6.62 -0.15
C GLU A 105 4.26 -7.12 -1.14
N LYS A 106 3.81 -8.36 -0.95
CA LYS A 106 2.80 -8.99 -1.81
C LYS A 106 1.41 -8.37 -1.61
N ALA A 107 1.07 -8.01 -0.38
CA ALA A 107 -0.20 -7.41 -0.03
C ALA A 107 -0.37 -6.04 -0.70
N GLY A 108 -1.61 -5.69 -1.06
CA GLY A 108 -1.91 -4.38 -1.67
C GLY A 108 -1.58 -3.19 -0.77
N GLU A 109 -1.55 -3.41 0.54
CA GLU A 109 -1.04 -2.47 1.54
C GLU A 109 -0.20 -3.21 2.58
N ILE A 110 0.75 -2.51 3.21
CA ILE A 110 1.48 -3.03 4.37
C ILE A 110 0.47 -3.43 5.46
N GLY A 111 0.65 -4.61 6.06
CA GLY A 111 -0.20 -5.09 7.16
C GLY A 111 -1.43 -5.91 6.75
N ASP A 112 -1.84 -5.92 5.48
CA ASP A 112 -3.07 -6.62 5.05
C ASP A 112 -2.94 -8.15 5.08
N HIS A 113 -1.74 -8.69 4.84
CA HIS A 113 -1.46 -10.12 4.98
C HIS A 113 -0.94 -10.52 6.38
N ILE A 114 -1.02 -9.62 7.37
CA ILE A 114 -0.56 -9.89 8.73
C ILE A 114 -1.72 -10.39 9.60
N VAL A 115 -1.57 -11.59 10.17
CA VAL A 115 -2.55 -12.20 11.08
C VAL A 115 -1.85 -12.64 12.36
N SER A 116 -2.25 -12.08 13.51
CA SER A 116 -1.74 -12.49 14.82
C SER A 116 -2.66 -12.02 15.96
N GLY A 117 -2.84 -12.87 16.99
CA GLY A 117 -3.44 -12.49 18.28
C GLY A 117 -2.42 -11.89 19.25
N ASN A 118 -1.54 -11.02 18.74
CA ASN A 118 -0.21 -10.75 19.26
C ASN A 118 -0.17 -10.24 20.73
N VAL A 119 0.78 -10.79 21.50
CA VAL A 119 1.27 -10.20 22.75
C VAL A 119 2.74 -9.87 22.52
N LEU A 120 3.04 -8.57 22.43
CA LEU A 120 4.34 -8.04 22.06
C LEU A 120 5.21 -7.87 23.31
N GLU A 121 6.37 -8.50 23.29
CA GLU A 121 7.49 -8.18 24.17
C GLU A 121 8.21 -6.93 23.59
N PRO A 122 8.37 -5.85 24.37
CA PRO A 122 8.73 -4.54 23.82
C PRO A 122 10.24 -4.32 23.62
N SER A 123 11.14 -5.23 24.02
CA SER A 123 12.58 -4.96 24.02
C SER A 123 13.11 -4.58 22.63
N ALA A 124 12.75 -5.34 21.58
CA ALA A 124 13.17 -5.04 20.22
C ALA A 124 12.62 -3.70 19.71
N MET A 125 11.39 -3.35 20.10
CA MET A 125 10.79 -2.06 19.75
C MET A 125 11.45 -0.90 20.48
N ASN A 126 11.80 -1.09 21.76
CA ASN A 126 12.51 -0.09 22.55
C ASN A 126 13.92 0.18 22.01
N GLU A 127 14.58 -0.85 21.47
CA GLU A 127 15.87 -0.70 20.79
C GLU A 127 15.72 0.06 19.47
N LEU A 128 14.75 -0.32 18.63
CA LEU A 128 14.59 0.28 17.30
C LEU A 128 14.00 1.70 17.35
N PHE A 129 13.07 1.94 18.27
CA PHE A 129 12.35 3.20 18.48
C PHE A 129 12.19 3.49 19.98
N PRO A 130 13.20 4.12 20.61
CA PRO A 130 13.07 4.58 21.99
C PRO A 130 11.85 5.50 22.15
N GLY A 131 10.99 5.19 23.13
CA GLY A 131 9.79 6.00 23.39
C GLY A 131 8.67 5.86 22.35
N TRP A 132 8.60 4.75 21.62
CA TRP A 132 7.55 4.49 20.62
C TRP A 132 6.10 4.55 21.16
N LEU A 133 5.89 4.43 22.47
CA LEU A 133 4.59 4.60 23.15
C LEU A 133 4.44 5.93 23.91
N SER A 134 5.48 6.77 23.95
CA SER A 134 5.48 8.00 24.76
C SER A 134 4.40 8.97 24.28
N GLU A 135 3.68 9.59 25.20
CA GLU A 135 2.68 10.63 24.87
C GLU A 135 3.35 11.88 24.25
N ASP A 136 4.64 12.11 24.53
CA ASP A 136 5.41 13.20 23.94
C ASP A 136 5.87 12.91 22.49
N ASN A 137 5.70 11.67 22.02
CA ASN A 137 6.06 11.27 20.66
C ASN A 137 4.85 11.49 19.72
N PRO A 138 4.90 12.47 18.80
CA PRO A 138 3.78 12.74 17.89
C PRO A 138 3.51 11.60 16.92
N SER A 139 4.51 10.76 16.65
CA SER A 139 4.41 9.58 15.79
C SER A 139 4.33 8.28 16.61
N ARG A 140 3.86 8.36 17.87
CA ARG A 140 3.73 7.18 18.73
C ARG A 140 2.78 6.14 18.14
N PHE A 141 2.95 4.89 18.55
CA PHE A 141 1.98 3.85 18.29
C PHE A 141 0.85 3.90 19.33
N GLU A 142 -0.39 4.06 18.88
CA GLU A 142 -1.54 4.26 19.79
C GLU A 142 -2.26 2.96 20.17
N HIS A 143 -2.10 1.89 19.38
CA HIS A 143 -2.89 0.66 19.53
C HIS A 143 -2.25 -0.38 20.44
N ALA A 144 -1.77 0.05 21.62
CA ALA A 144 -1.12 -0.82 22.60
C ALA A 144 -1.87 -0.87 23.94
N THR A 145 -2.25 -2.09 24.36
CA THR A 145 -2.90 -2.34 25.65
C THR A 145 -1.97 -3.14 26.56
N PRO A 146 -1.59 -2.64 27.76
CA PRO A 146 -0.74 -3.40 28.67
C PRO A 146 -1.38 -4.74 29.09
N ALA A 147 -0.61 -5.83 29.04
CA ALA A 147 -1.03 -7.12 29.53
C ALA A 147 -1.07 -7.13 31.07
N LYS A 148 -2.24 -7.42 31.66
CA LYS A 148 -2.45 -7.31 33.11
C LYS A 148 -2.38 -8.65 33.85
N SER A 149 -2.95 -9.70 33.26
CA SER A 149 -3.05 -11.00 33.92
C SER A 149 -3.07 -12.13 32.91
N ASP A 150 -2.32 -13.18 33.19
CA ASP A 150 -2.28 -14.39 32.37
C ASP A 150 -3.17 -15.48 32.95
N ARG A 151 -3.87 -16.21 32.08
CA ARG A 151 -4.72 -17.34 32.47
C ARG A 151 -4.57 -18.48 31.47
N MET A 152 -4.12 -19.63 31.95
CA MET A 152 -4.12 -20.86 31.17
C MET A 152 -5.28 -21.75 31.57
N ARG A 153 -5.92 -22.38 30.58
CA ARG A 153 -7.09 -23.26 30.77
C ARG A 153 -6.93 -24.51 29.90
N PHE A 154 -7.21 -25.67 30.48
CA PHE A 154 -7.38 -26.91 29.74
C PHE A 154 -8.87 -27.09 29.40
N LEU A 155 -9.19 -27.21 28.11
CA LEU A 155 -10.57 -27.29 27.64
C LEU A 155 -10.98 -28.74 27.38
N THR A 156 -12.13 -29.13 27.89
CA THR A 156 -12.84 -30.37 27.52
C THR A 156 -14.15 -29.98 26.82
N LYS A 157 -14.87 -30.96 26.26
CA LYS A 157 -16.17 -30.70 25.59
C LYS A 157 -17.17 -29.90 26.44
N LYS A 158 -17.11 -30.00 27.78
CA LYS A 158 -18.08 -29.38 28.70
C LYS A 158 -17.46 -28.46 29.77
N HIS A 159 -16.14 -28.44 29.92
CA HIS A 159 -15.49 -27.77 31.04
C HIS A 159 -14.23 -27.01 30.60
N ALA A 160 -13.92 -25.92 31.32
CA ALA A 160 -12.67 -25.19 31.22
C ALA A 160 -11.94 -25.26 32.58
N ILE A 161 -10.88 -26.05 32.67
CA ILE A 161 -10.17 -26.34 33.91
C ILE A 161 -8.98 -25.37 34.05
N PRO A 162 -8.88 -24.58 35.14
CA PRO A 162 -7.72 -23.74 35.39
C PRO A 162 -6.47 -24.57 35.65
N ILE A 163 -5.39 -24.24 34.94
CA ILE A 163 -4.06 -24.81 35.14
C ILE A 163 -3.07 -23.67 35.39
N PRO A 164 -2.01 -23.89 36.18
CA PRO A 164 -1.00 -22.86 36.42
C PRO A 164 -0.29 -22.48 35.11
N CYS A 165 -0.10 -21.18 34.88
CA CYS A 165 0.69 -20.71 33.74
C CYS A 165 2.17 -21.08 33.95
N PRO A 166 2.84 -21.67 32.95
CA PRO A 166 4.28 -21.83 32.96
C PRO A 166 4.99 -20.47 33.10
N PRO A 167 6.15 -20.38 33.77
CA PRO A 167 6.91 -19.13 33.92
C PRO A 167 7.24 -18.44 32.58
N GLN A 168 7.43 -19.21 31.51
CA GLN A 168 7.73 -18.70 30.16
C GLN A 168 6.54 -17.98 29.51
N MET A 169 5.32 -18.14 30.04
CA MET A 169 4.10 -17.48 29.56
C MET A 169 3.73 -16.24 30.40
N ASN A 170 4.69 -15.70 31.15
CA ASN A 170 4.50 -14.46 31.90
C ASN A 170 4.55 -13.26 30.95
N ASN A 171 3.44 -12.53 30.84
CA ASN A 171 3.34 -11.34 30.00
C ASN A 171 3.48 -10.03 30.77
N HIS A 172 4.06 -10.05 31.97
CA HIS A 172 4.34 -8.82 32.71
C HIS A 172 5.25 -7.89 31.90
N GLY A 173 4.80 -6.67 31.63
CA GLY A 173 5.52 -5.68 30.82
C GLY A 173 5.26 -5.79 29.31
N ASN A 174 4.50 -6.77 28.85
CA ASN A 174 4.14 -6.94 27.44
C ASN A 174 2.85 -6.19 27.07
N TYR A 175 2.59 -6.06 25.78
CA TYR A 175 1.44 -5.35 25.24
C TYR A 175 0.61 -6.23 24.30
N ILE A 176 -0.71 -6.21 24.47
CA ILE A 176 -1.67 -6.76 23.52
C ILE A 176 -1.85 -5.72 22.41
N ILE A 177 -1.55 -6.12 21.17
CA ILE A 177 -1.57 -5.23 20.00
C ILE A 177 -2.20 -5.91 18.79
N SER A 178 -2.62 -5.10 17.82
CA SER A 178 -2.82 -5.60 16.46
C SER A 178 -1.49 -5.56 15.70
N LEU A 179 -0.97 -6.72 15.31
CA LEU A 179 0.29 -6.78 14.56
C LEU A 179 0.17 -6.15 13.17
N SER A 180 -1.00 -6.18 12.55
CA SER A 180 -1.23 -5.49 11.27
C SER A 180 -1.14 -3.98 11.41
N GLN A 181 -1.71 -3.42 12.49
CA GLN A 181 -1.58 -1.99 12.80
C GLN A 181 -0.13 -1.61 13.13
N LEU A 182 0.60 -2.47 13.85
CA LEU A 182 2.02 -2.25 14.10
C LEU A 182 2.83 -2.24 12.79
N CYS A 183 2.55 -3.16 11.86
CA CYS A 183 3.24 -3.18 10.57
C CYS A 183 2.89 -1.95 9.72
N LYS A 184 1.62 -1.48 9.72
CA LYS A 184 1.23 -0.22 9.05
C LYS A 184 2.03 0.96 9.62
N TRP A 185 2.08 1.07 10.95
CA TRP A 185 2.87 2.09 11.64
C TRP A 185 4.38 1.99 11.32
N LEU A 186 4.94 0.77 11.33
CA LEU A 186 6.34 0.55 10.93
C LEU A 186 6.60 0.92 9.46
N GLY A 187 5.62 0.73 8.58
CA GLY A 187 5.68 1.17 7.19
C GLY A 187 5.88 2.68 7.09
N GLU A 188 5.06 3.47 7.78
CA GLU A 188 5.22 4.93 7.83
C GLU A 188 6.61 5.32 8.35
N ARG A 189 7.08 4.68 9.43
CA ARG A 189 8.40 4.95 10.00
C ARG A 189 9.55 4.52 9.06
N ALA A 190 9.32 3.53 8.20
CA ALA A 190 10.29 3.10 7.20
C ALA A 190 10.40 4.11 6.06
N GLU A 191 9.28 4.62 5.57
CA GLU A 191 9.25 5.69 4.56
C GLU A 191 9.93 6.97 5.08
N GLU A 192 9.69 7.35 6.33
CA GLU A 192 10.32 8.51 6.98
C GLU A 192 11.84 8.47 6.98
N VAL A 193 12.45 7.29 7.10
CA VAL A 193 13.92 7.15 7.05
C VAL A 193 14.45 6.96 5.63
N GLY A 194 13.57 6.91 4.63
CA GLY A 194 13.91 6.79 3.20
C GLY A 194 14.00 5.35 2.69
N VAL A 195 13.28 4.41 3.30
CA VAL A 195 13.07 3.08 2.69
C VAL A 195 12.02 3.19 1.59
N GLU A 196 12.29 2.58 0.44
CA GLU A 196 11.34 2.51 -0.67
C GLU A 196 10.41 1.30 -0.50
N LEU A 197 9.14 1.53 -0.15
CA LEU A 197 8.14 0.49 0.03
C LEU A 197 7.33 0.26 -1.25
N TYR A 198 7.25 -0.99 -1.70
CA TYR A 198 6.47 -1.41 -2.85
C TYR A 198 5.44 -2.48 -2.46
N PRO A 199 4.29 -2.08 -1.89
CA PRO A 199 3.17 -3.00 -1.69
C PRO A 199 2.52 -3.35 -3.04
N GLY A 200 1.94 -4.54 -3.13
CA GLY A 200 1.33 -5.10 -4.33
C GLY A 200 2.32 -5.81 -5.27
N PHE A 201 3.60 -5.88 -4.93
CA PHE A 201 4.65 -6.49 -5.74
C PHE A 201 5.16 -7.76 -5.08
N ALA A 202 4.77 -8.91 -5.63
CA ALA A 202 5.21 -10.20 -5.12
C ALA A 202 6.54 -10.60 -5.77
N ALA A 203 7.58 -10.85 -4.96
CA ALA A 203 8.76 -11.56 -5.45
C ALA A 203 8.36 -13.00 -5.79
N SER A 204 8.52 -13.36 -7.06
CA SER A 204 8.05 -14.64 -7.62
C SER A 204 9.21 -15.60 -7.93
N GLU A 205 10.39 -15.06 -8.23
CA GLU A 205 11.57 -15.82 -8.65
C GLU A 205 12.82 -15.24 -7.99
N VAL A 206 13.74 -16.11 -7.58
CA VAL A 206 15.06 -15.72 -7.08
C VAL A 206 16.05 -15.78 -8.24
N LEU A 207 16.79 -14.68 -8.44
CA LEU A 207 17.81 -14.57 -9.47
C LEU A 207 19.17 -14.97 -8.87
N TYR A 208 19.93 -15.77 -9.60
CA TYR A 208 21.24 -16.25 -9.19
C TYR A 208 22.33 -15.80 -10.17
N GLU A 209 23.54 -15.57 -9.67
CA GLU A 209 24.73 -15.39 -10.48
C GLU A 209 25.30 -16.76 -10.93
N ALA A 210 26.25 -16.74 -11.87
CA ALA A 210 26.89 -17.95 -12.39
C ALA A 210 27.66 -18.77 -11.33
N ASP A 211 28.06 -18.14 -10.23
CA ASP A 211 28.72 -18.79 -9.09
C ASP A 211 27.73 -19.41 -8.07
N GLY A 212 26.43 -19.24 -8.29
CA GLY A 212 25.36 -19.73 -7.43
C GLY A 212 24.97 -18.78 -6.28
N SER A 213 25.58 -17.60 -6.18
CA SER A 213 25.15 -16.57 -5.23
C SER A 213 23.84 -15.91 -5.64
N VAL A 214 23.08 -15.38 -4.67
CA VAL A 214 21.81 -14.69 -4.95
C VAL A 214 22.10 -13.30 -5.49
N LYS A 215 21.60 -13.02 -6.70
CA LYS A 215 21.67 -11.72 -7.37
C LYS A 215 20.54 -10.78 -6.95
N GLY A 216 19.33 -11.33 -6.77
CA GLY A 216 18.13 -10.54 -6.49
C GLY A 216 16.85 -11.33 -6.67
N VAL A 217 15.76 -10.64 -6.98
CA VAL A 217 14.44 -11.25 -7.22
C VAL A 217 13.78 -10.66 -8.47
N ALA A 218 12.90 -11.43 -9.10
CA ALA A 218 11.97 -10.92 -10.11
C ALA A 218 10.53 -10.92 -9.55
N THR A 219 9.80 -9.85 -9.85
CA THR A 219 8.39 -9.71 -9.47
C THR A 219 7.50 -10.58 -10.36
N ASN A 220 6.24 -10.78 -9.94
CA ASN A 220 5.28 -11.56 -10.70
C ASN A 220 4.85 -10.86 -11.99
N ASP A 221 4.72 -11.61 -13.08
CA ASP A 221 4.10 -11.09 -14.30
C ASP A 221 2.60 -10.86 -14.06
N LEU A 222 2.07 -9.75 -14.58
CA LEU A 222 0.66 -9.40 -14.51
C LEU A 222 -0.03 -9.65 -15.86
N GLY A 223 -1.31 -10.03 -15.83
CA GLY A 223 -2.12 -10.16 -17.06
C GLY A 223 -1.93 -11.46 -17.84
N ILE A 224 -1.41 -12.52 -17.21
CA ILE A 224 -1.30 -13.85 -17.81
C ILE A 224 -2.68 -14.52 -17.78
N GLY A 225 -3.30 -14.70 -18.94
CA GLY A 225 -4.64 -15.28 -19.10
C GLY A 225 -5.71 -14.23 -19.38
N GLY A 226 -6.22 -14.23 -20.61
CA GLY A 226 -7.40 -13.44 -20.98
C GLY A 226 -8.59 -13.82 -20.09
N TRP A 227 -9.27 -12.82 -19.56
CA TRP A 227 -10.51 -12.95 -18.80
C TRP A 227 -11.50 -13.81 -19.58
N LYS A 228 -11.67 -15.08 -19.21
CA LYS A 228 -12.87 -15.83 -19.56
C LYS A 228 -13.90 -15.54 -18.48
N ALA A 229 -14.84 -14.67 -18.82
CA ALA A 229 -16.08 -14.50 -18.09
C ALA A 229 -16.88 -15.81 -18.06
#